data_AF-A0A0C2RZE4-F1
#
_entry.id   AF-A0A0C2RZE4-F1
#
_cell.length_a   1.000
_cell.length_b   1.000
_cell.length_c   1.000
_cell.angle_alpha   90.00
_cell.angle_beta   90.00
_cell.angle_gamma   90.00
#
_symmetry.space_group_name_H-M   'P 1'
#
loop_
_entity.id
_entity.type
_entity.pdbx_description
1 polymer ?
#
loop_
_entity_poly.entity_id
_entity_poly.type
_entity_poly.pdbx_seq_one_letter_code
_entity_poly.pdbx_strand_id
1 'polypeptide(L)'
;MKLGARVLKTGIAIVLALYLAELLALPSPIFAGIAAAFVVQPTIYRSFVSILEHIQANIIGAGIAIIFVLLFGNHVVVIGFAAVIAITIILKLKIETTIGLALVTLIAIMEVQHDDFVIFALLRFATIMLGVLSSFAVNLIFLPPKYETKLFYKISTTTDDMIKWIRLSTRHATEHQLLKKDIEKFKERLIKIDQVYLMYKEERGYFKRNSVSKTRKLVVYRQMISAVRRSFEILKRLHRFENELHQVPEALQMLVQEQLDCLMSYHEQLLLRFVRKIKSTNEDDQINHTCLDHKEVTDIFMKEVNKTRDEEENNGYHLLHVLSAMLEYEEHLVHLDTLIASLQSYHEEDNHVSLPERDFE
;
A
#
# COMPACT_ATOMS: atom_id res chain seq x y z
N MET A 1 -8.43 18.68 6.25
CA MET A 1 -8.49 17.60 5.22
C MET A 1 -7.58 18.00 4.07
N LYS A 2 -6.38 17.43 3.93
CA LYS A 2 -5.45 17.79 2.83
C LYS A 2 -5.95 17.09 1.54
N LEU A 3 -6.47 17.86 0.59
CA LEU A 3 -6.89 17.36 -0.73
C LEU A 3 -5.72 16.60 -1.38
N GLY A 4 -5.89 15.32 -1.67
CA GLY A 4 -4.82 14.50 -2.23
C GLY A 4 -4.52 14.90 -3.68
N ALA A 5 -3.25 14.80 -4.09
CA ALA A 5 -2.80 15.10 -5.46
C ALA A 5 -3.61 14.39 -6.56
N ARG A 6 -4.21 13.22 -6.24
CA ARG A 6 -5.14 12.51 -7.14
C ARG A 6 -6.41 13.30 -7.43
N VAL A 7 -7.01 13.95 -6.43
CA VAL A 7 -8.24 14.74 -6.61
C VAL A 7 -7.95 15.94 -7.51
N LEU A 8 -6.84 16.62 -7.26
CA LEU A 8 -6.42 17.78 -8.04
C LEU A 8 -6.18 17.42 -9.52
N LYS A 9 -5.40 16.37 -9.80
CA LYS A 9 -5.20 15.93 -11.21
C LYS A 9 -6.49 15.46 -11.87
N THR A 10 -7.44 14.92 -11.11
CA THR A 10 -8.75 14.53 -11.66
C THR A 10 -9.55 15.76 -12.08
N GLY A 11 -9.60 16.80 -11.24
CA GLY A 11 -10.21 18.08 -11.61
C GLY A 11 -9.58 18.69 -12.86
N ILE A 12 -8.25 18.70 -12.94
CA ILE A 12 -7.52 19.25 -14.10
C ILE A 12 -7.77 18.44 -15.38
N ALA A 13 -7.81 17.10 -15.27
CA ALA A 13 -8.16 16.23 -16.39
C ALA A 13 -9.57 16.50 -16.92
N ILE A 14 -10.55 16.70 -16.04
CA ILE A 14 -11.92 17.04 -16.42
C ILE A 14 -11.96 18.39 -17.13
N VAL A 15 -11.32 19.42 -16.57
CA VAL A 15 -11.27 20.76 -17.16
C VAL A 15 -10.62 20.71 -18.55
N LEU A 16 -9.49 20.02 -18.69
CA LEU A 16 -8.81 19.88 -19.97
C LEU A 16 -9.69 19.16 -21.01
N ALA A 17 -10.36 18.06 -20.62
CA ALA A 17 -11.21 17.29 -21.51
C ALA A 17 -12.42 18.11 -22.00
N LEU A 18 -13.09 18.84 -21.10
CA LEU A 18 -14.21 19.71 -21.44
C LEU A 18 -13.76 20.84 -22.37
N TYR A 19 -12.66 21.52 -22.01
CA TYR A 19 -12.12 22.62 -22.80
C TYR A 19 -11.74 22.18 -24.22
N LEU A 20 -11.06 21.04 -24.37
CA LEU A 20 -10.70 20.52 -25.68
C LEU A 20 -11.93 20.08 -26.49
N ALA A 21 -12.96 19.53 -25.85
CA ALA A 21 -14.19 19.14 -26.52
C ALA A 21 -14.98 20.36 -27.03
N GLU A 22 -15.04 21.44 -26.25
CA GLU A 22 -15.64 22.71 -26.66
C GLU A 22 -14.83 23.37 -27.79
N LEU A 23 -13.50 23.38 -27.69
CA LEU A 23 -12.62 23.96 -28.70
C LEU A 23 -12.75 23.26 -30.07
N LEU A 24 -12.95 21.94 -30.06
CA LEU A 24 -13.17 21.13 -31.26
C LEU A 24 -14.64 21.13 -31.72
N ALA A 25 -15.52 21.89 -31.05
CA ALA A 25 -16.95 21.95 -31.31
C ALA A 25 -17.63 20.57 -31.33
N LEU A 26 -17.18 19.65 -30.47
CA LEU A 26 -17.73 18.30 -30.39
C LEU A 26 -19.11 18.30 -29.71
N PRO A 27 -20.04 17.43 -30.14
CA PRO A 27 -21.35 17.34 -29.52
C PRO A 27 -21.24 16.78 -28.10
N SER A 28 -21.94 17.45 -27.17
CA SER A 28 -22.01 17.11 -25.74
C SER A 28 -20.64 16.91 -25.06
N PRO A 29 -19.88 18.01 -24.81
CA PRO A 29 -18.58 17.99 -24.12
C PRO A 29 -18.57 17.23 -22.79
N ILE A 30 -19.72 17.17 -22.10
CA ILE A 30 -19.92 16.48 -20.82
C ILE A 30 -19.39 15.04 -20.86
N PHE A 31 -19.54 14.32 -21.97
CA PHE A 31 -19.05 12.94 -22.09
C PHE A 31 -17.52 12.84 -22.07
N ALA A 32 -16.80 13.86 -22.57
CA ALA A 32 -15.34 13.92 -22.45
C ALA A 32 -14.94 14.11 -20.99
N GLY A 33 -15.65 14.95 -20.24
CA GLY A 33 -15.45 15.15 -18.80
C GLY A 33 -15.69 13.87 -17.99
N ILE A 34 -16.80 13.17 -18.27
CA ILE A 34 -17.10 11.87 -17.65
C ILE A 34 -15.99 10.87 -17.96
N ALA A 35 -15.61 10.72 -19.22
CA ALA A 35 -14.55 9.81 -19.63
C ALA A 35 -13.22 10.11 -18.92
N ALA A 36 -12.85 11.40 -18.84
CA ALA A 36 -11.64 11.80 -18.14
C ALA A 36 -11.66 11.39 -16.67
N ALA A 37 -12.76 11.63 -15.96
CA ALA A 37 -12.91 11.29 -14.55
C ALA A 37 -12.75 9.77 -14.27
N PHE A 38 -13.29 8.92 -15.14
CA PHE A 38 -13.20 7.46 -14.99
C PHE A 38 -11.78 6.92 -15.25
N VAL A 39 -11.02 7.53 -16.16
CA VAL A 39 -9.71 7.01 -16.60
C VAL A 39 -8.54 7.44 -15.71
N VAL A 40 -8.71 8.44 -14.83
CA VAL A 40 -7.59 8.93 -14.00
C VAL A 40 -7.06 7.84 -13.05
N GLN A 41 -5.87 7.35 -13.38
CA GLN A 41 -5.17 6.32 -12.60
C GLN A 41 -4.21 6.92 -11.58
N PRO A 42 -3.95 6.25 -10.44
CA PRO A 42 -3.08 6.78 -9.41
C PRO A 42 -1.61 6.78 -9.81
N THR A 43 -1.16 5.82 -10.64
CA THR A 43 0.21 5.75 -11.18
C THR A 43 0.23 5.92 -12.69
N ILE A 44 1.38 6.39 -13.21
CA ILE A 44 1.60 6.58 -14.64
C ILE A 44 1.58 5.24 -15.37
N TYR A 45 2.25 4.21 -14.81
CA TYR A 45 2.27 2.87 -15.39
C TYR A 45 0.85 2.31 -15.55
N ARG A 46 0.01 2.41 -14.51
CA ARG A 46 -1.40 2.01 -14.61
C ARG A 46 -2.14 2.85 -15.63
N SER A 47 -1.83 4.14 -15.77
CA SER A 47 -2.42 5.00 -16.81
C SER A 47 -2.14 4.50 -18.22
N PHE A 48 -0.91 4.07 -18.50
CA PHE A 48 -0.52 3.51 -19.81
C PHE A 48 -1.22 2.19 -20.11
N VAL A 49 -1.39 1.32 -19.12
CA VAL A 49 -2.13 0.06 -19.32
C VAL A 49 -3.62 0.37 -19.51
N SER A 50 -4.17 1.20 -18.62
CA SER A 50 -5.59 1.56 -18.58
C SER A 50 -6.06 2.27 -19.85
N ILE A 51 -5.22 3.08 -20.52
CA ILE A 51 -5.62 3.73 -21.77
C ILE A 51 -5.96 2.72 -22.86
N LEU A 52 -5.15 1.66 -22.99
CA LEU A 52 -5.36 0.61 -23.99
C LEU A 52 -6.63 -0.20 -23.68
N GLU A 53 -6.82 -0.54 -22.39
CA GLU A 53 -8.02 -1.22 -21.92
C GLU A 53 -9.28 -0.39 -22.20
N HIS A 54 -9.27 0.92 -21.90
CA HIS A 54 -10.41 1.80 -22.12
C HIS A 54 -10.69 2.04 -23.61
N ILE A 55 -9.67 2.13 -24.46
CA ILE A 55 -9.85 2.22 -25.91
C ILE A 55 -10.57 0.96 -26.41
N GLN A 56 -10.09 -0.23 -26.05
CA GLN A 56 -10.69 -1.50 -26.46
C GLN A 56 -12.14 -1.63 -25.98
N ALA A 57 -12.39 -1.35 -24.69
CA ALA A 57 -13.72 -1.46 -24.11
C ALA A 57 -14.73 -0.47 -24.73
N ASN A 58 -14.29 0.76 -25.01
CA ASN A 58 -15.14 1.75 -25.67
C ASN A 58 -15.40 1.41 -27.14
N ILE A 59 -14.44 0.83 -27.86
CA ILE A 59 -14.67 0.30 -29.21
C ILE A 59 -15.74 -0.80 -29.18
N ILE A 60 -15.67 -1.70 -28.19
CA ILE A 60 -16.68 -2.75 -28.00
C ILE A 60 -18.04 -2.15 -27.68
N GLY A 61 -18.12 -1.22 -26.73
CA GLY A 61 -19.36 -0.55 -26.36
C GLY A 61 -20.01 0.19 -27.52
N ALA A 62 -19.22 0.96 -28.27
CA ALA A 62 -19.69 1.68 -29.46
C ALA A 62 -20.09 0.73 -30.61
N GLY A 63 -19.30 -0.31 -30.88
CA GLY A 63 -19.60 -1.29 -31.92
C GLY A 63 -20.90 -2.04 -31.64
N ILE A 64 -21.10 -2.51 -30.40
CA ILE A 64 -22.34 -3.16 -29.99
C ILE A 64 -23.51 -2.19 -30.08
N ALA A 65 -23.36 -0.96 -29.61
CA ALA A 65 -24.42 0.06 -29.69
C ALA A 65 -24.88 0.27 -31.14
N ILE A 66 -23.93 0.45 -32.07
CA ILE A 66 -24.23 0.66 -33.50
C ILE A 66 -24.95 -0.55 -34.08
N ILE A 67 -24.44 -1.77 -33.85
CA ILE A 67 -25.06 -3.01 -34.36
C ILE A 67 -26.49 -3.16 -33.82
N PHE A 68 -26.70 -2.94 -32.52
CA PHE A 68 -28.00 -3.16 -31.89
C PHE A 68 -29.05 -2.13 -32.33
N VAL A 69 -28.67 -0.86 -32.46
CA VAL A 69 -29.59 0.18 -32.96
C VAL A 69 -29.98 -0.09 -34.41
N LEU A 70 -29.04 -0.51 -35.26
CA LEU A 70 -29.32 -0.82 -36.67
C LEU A 70 -30.23 -2.04 -36.84
N LEU A 71 -30.14 -3.05 -35.97
CA LEU A 71 -30.91 -4.29 -36.07
C LEU A 71 -32.28 -4.22 -35.38
N PHE A 72 -32.33 -3.60 -34.20
CA PHE A 72 -33.48 -3.69 -33.29
C PHE A 72 -34.07 -2.33 -32.92
N GLY A 73 -33.47 -1.22 -33.39
CA GLY A 73 -33.86 0.12 -33.01
C GLY A 73 -33.49 0.45 -31.54
N ASN A 74 -34.10 1.52 -31.04
CA ASN A 74 -33.77 2.10 -29.74
C ASN A 74 -34.88 1.84 -28.70
N HIS A 75 -35.03 0.58 -28.27
CA HIS A 75 -35.91 0.22 -27.16
C HIS A 75 -35.12 0.03 -25.87
N VAL A 76 -35.67 0.44 -24.73
CA VAL A 76 -35.03 0.32 -23.41
C VAL A 76 -34.59 -1.12 -23.11
N VAL A 77 -35.41 -2.11 -23.50
CA VAL A 77 -35.09 -3.54 -23.35
C VAL A 77 -33.88 -3.94 -24.20
N VAL A 78 -33.76 -3.39 -25.41
CA VAL A 78 -32.64 -3.65 -26.34
C VAL A 78 -31.35 -3.08 -25.78
N ILE A 79 -31.38 -1.88 -25.18
CA ILE A 79 -30.21 -1.29 -24.49
C ILE A 79 -29.73 -2.21 -23.36
N GLY A 80 -30.66 -2.72 -22.54
CA GLY A 80 -30.32 -3.65 -21.46
C GLY A 80 -29.65 -4.93 -21.97
N PHE A 81 -30.16 -5.49 -23.06
CA PHE A 81 -29.59 -6.70 -23.66
C PHE A 81 -28.22 -6.43 -24.30
N ALA A 82 -28.06 -5.31 -25.01
CA ALA A 82 -26.78 -4.86 -25.55
C ALA A 82 -25.73 -4.67 -24.45
N ALA A 83 -26.13 -4.08 -23.31
CA ALA A 83 -25.26 -3.92 -22.15
C ALA A 83 -24.79 -5.26 -21.57
N VAL A 84 -25.68 -6.25 -21.43
CA VAL A 84 -25.32 -7.61 -20.94
C VAL A 84 -24.29 -8.26 -21.86
N ILE A 85 -24.47 -8.13 -23.18
CA ILE A 85 -23.50 -8.65 -24.17
C ILE A 85 -22.17 -7.93 -24.06
N ALA A 86 -22.18 -6.60 -23.98
CA ALA A 86 -20.97 -5.79 -23.81
C ALA A 86 -20.19 -6.20 -22.56
N ILE A 87 -20.88 -6.32 -21.42
CA ILE A 87 -20.28 -6.78 -20.15
C ILE A 87 -19.65 -8.16 -20.35
N THR A 88 -20.38 -9.10 -20.96
CA THR A 88 -19.90 -10.47 -21.17
C THR A 88 -18.62 -10.50 -22.00
N ILE A 89 -18.54 -9.68 -23.05
CA ILE A 89 -17.33 -9.58 -23.89
C ILE A 89 -16.17 -8.96 -23.12
N ILE A 90 -16.41 -7.87 -22.39
CA ILE A 90 -15.39 -7.17 -21.59
C ILE A 90 -14.83 -8.09 -20.49
N LEU A 91 -15.68 -8.89 -19.83
CA LEU A 91 -15.26 -9.90 -18.84
C LEU A 91 -14.39 -10.99 -19.49
N LYS A 92 -14.74 -11.47 -20.69
CA LYS A 92 -13.91 -12.44 -21.42
C LYS A 92 -12.52 -11.90 -21.78
N LEU A 93 -12.41 -10.59 -22.00
CA LEU A 93 -11.14 -9.90 -22.26
C LEU A 93 -10.35 -9.55 -20.99
N LYS A 94 -10.89 -9.82 -19.79
CA LYS A 94 -10.27 -9.56 -18.48
C LYS A 94 -9.96 -8.08 -18.20
N ILE A 95 -10.73 -7.17 -18.78
CA ILE A 95 -10.61 -5.71 -18.60
C ILE A 95 -11.80 -5.15 -17.82
N GLU A 96 -12.08 -5.72 -16.65
CA GLU A 96 -13.32 -5.48 -15.89
C GLU A 96 -13.44 -4.04 -15.35
N THR A 97 -12.30 -3.39 -15.11
CA THR A 97 -12.20 -2.02 -14.62
C THR A 97 -12.78 -0.99 -15.59
N THR A 98 -12.95 -1.35 -16.87
CA THR A 98 -13.42 -0.44 -17.92
C THR A 98 -14.92 -0.56 -18.22
N ILE A 99 -15.62 -1.50 -17.57
CA ILE A 99 -17.06 -1.77 -17.80
C ILE A 99 -17.89 -0.49 -17.64
N GLY A 100 -17.65 0.28 -16.57
CA GLY A 100 -18.43 1.49 -16.27
C GLY A 100 -18.43 2.50 -17.43
N LEU A 101 -17.24 2.83 -17.95
CA LEU A 101 -17.13 3.80 -19.05
C LEU A 101 -17.67 3.22 -20.38
N ALA A 102 -17.43 1.95 -20.65
CA ALA A 102 -17.94 1.30 -21.87
C ALA A 102 -19.48 1.28 -21.91
N LEU A 103 -20.14 1.08 -20.76
CA LEU A 103 -21.59 1.18 -20.65
C LEU A 103 -22.10 2.61 -20.84
N VAL A 104 -21.39 3.61 -20.30
CA VAL A 104 -21.72 5.03 -20.56
C VAL A 104 -21.65 5.31 -22.06
N THR A 105 -20.60 4.85 -22.75
CA THR A 105 -20.46 4.97 -24.21
C THR A 105 -21.61 4.30 -24.95
N LEU A 106 -21.96 3.06 -24.57
CA LEU A 106 -23.04 2.30 -25.18
C LEU A 106 -24.38 3.01 -25.02
N ILE A 107 -24.75 3.37 -23.79
CA ILE A 107 -26.03 4.03 -23.50
C ILE A 107 -26.09 5.39 -24.19
N ALA A 108 -25.00 6.15 -24.16
CA ALA A 108 -24.93 7.42 -24.86
C ALA A 108 -25.14 7.24 -26.36
N ILE A 109 -24.49 6.28 -27.02
CA ILE A 109 -24.70 6.11 -28.46
C ILE A 109 -26.14 5.67 -28.76
N MET A 110 -26.71 4.76 -27.97
CA MET A 110 -28.06 4.23 -28.21
C MET A 110 -29.19 5.24 -27.94
N GLU A 111 -28.98 6.26 -27.11
CA GLU A 111 -30.01 7.23 -26.74
C GLU A 111 -30.56 8.05 -27.93
N VAL A 112 -29.75 8.35 -28.94
CA VAL A 112 -30.09 9.33 -29.99
C VAL A 112 -30.68 8.68 -31.24
N GLN A 113 -31.73 9.32 -31.77
CA GLN A 113 -32.47 8.89 -32.96
C GLN A 113 -32.43 10.00 -34.03
N HIS A 114 -31.38 10.06 -34.84
CA HIS A 114 -31.28 11.02 -35.96
C HIS A 114 -30.96 10.28 -37.26
N ASP A 115 -31.32 10.88 -38.40
CA ASP A 115 -31.12 10.32 -39.74
C ASP A 115 -29.63 10.01 -40.04
N ASP A 116 -28.71 10.74 -39.39
CA ASP A 116 -27.25 10.52 -39.45
C ASP A 116 -26.69 9.80 -38.19
N PHE A 117 -27.41 8.78 -37.70
CA PHE A 117 -27.06 8.04 -36.48
C PHE A 117 -25.59 7.61 -36.41
N VAL A 118 -25.04 7.07 -37.51
CA VAL A 118 -23.66 6.54 -37.54
C VAL A 118 -22.64 7.67 -37.35
N ILE A 119 -22.84 8.83 -37.99
CA ILE A 119 -21.96 10.01 -37.83
C ILE A 119 -22.02 10.47 -36.38
N PHE A 120 -23.21 10.55 -35.81
CA PHE A 120 -23.40 10.95 -34.42
C PHE A 120 -22.76 9.96 -33.43
N ALA A 121 -22.85 8.65 -33.68
CA ALA A 121 -22.20 7.62 -32.89
C ALA A 121 -20.67 7.77 -32.92
N LEU A 122 -20.09 8.03 -34.09
CA LEU A 122 -18.65 8.28 -34.24
C LEU A 122 -18.22 9.55 -33.52
N LEU A 123 -19.01 10.63 -33.58
CA LEU A 123 -18.73 11.86 -32.84
C LEU A 123 -18.80 11.62 -31.32
N ARG A 124 -19.81 10.91 -30.80
CA ARG A 124 -19.86 10.54 -29.36
C ARG A 124 -18.67 9.69 -28.94
N PHE A 125 -18.27 8.72 -29.76
CA PHE A 125 -17.08 7.92 -29.52
C PHE A 125 -15.81 8.78 -29.48
N ALA A 126 -15.65 9.70 -30.44
CA ALA A 126 -14.52 10.63 -30.49
C ALA A 126 -14.46 11.55 -29.25
N THR A 127 -15.60 12.07 -28.79
CA THR A 127 -15.68 12.88 -27.56
C THR A 127 -15.22 12.11 -26.33
N ILE A 128 -15.63 10.85 -26.20
CA ILE A 128 -15.21 9.99 -25.08
C ILE A 128 -13.71 9.65 -25.18
N MET A 129 -13.22 9.34 -26.38
CA MET A 129 -11.79 9.12 -26.62
C MET A 129 -10.95 10.35 -26.27
N LEU A 130 -11.42 11.55 -26.59
CA LEU A 130 -10.75 12.79 -26.22
C LEU A 130 -10.61 12.92 -24.70
N GLY A 131 -11.63 12.54 -23.94
CA GLY A 131 -11.58 12.50 -22.47
C GLY A 131 -10.56 11.49 -21.93
N VAL A 132 -10.53 10.28 -22.50
CA VAL A 132 -9.54 9.23 -22.19
C VAL A 132 -8.11 9.75 -22.43
N LEU A 133 -7.85 10.38 -23.58
CA LEU A 133 -6.55 10.93 -23.95
C LEU A 133 -6.15 12.12 -23.07
N SER A 134 -7.09 13.01 -22.74
CA SER A 134 -6.87 14.17 -21.87
C SER A 134 -6.48 13.75 -20.45
N SER A 135 -7.17 12.75 -19.91
CA SER A 135 -6.85 12.15 -18.60
C SER A 135 -5.44 11.58 -18.56
N PHE A 136 -5.05 10.88 -19.62
CA PHE A 136 -3.70 10.34 -19.77
C PHE A 136 -2.65 11.44 -19.87
N ALA A 137 -2.89 12.49 -20.68
CA ALA A 137 -1.98 13.62 -20.82
C ALA A 137 -1.74 14.34 -19.48
N VAL A 138 -2.81 14.61 -18.71
CA VAL A 138 -2.69 15.18 -17.37
C VAL A 138 -1.92 14.25 -16.44
N ASN A 139 -2.19 12.95 -16.47
CA ASN A 139 -1.48 12.01 -15.60
C ASN A 139 0.02 11.87 -15.94
N LEU A 140 0.42 12.20 -17.17
CA LEU A 140 1.81 12.23 -17.61
C LEU A 140 2.53 13.51 -17.15
N ILE A 141 1.85 14.66 -17.23
CA ILE A 141 2.40 15.99 -16.92
C ILE A 141 2.53 16.21 -15.40
N PHE A 142 1.55 15.75 -14.61
CA PHE A 142 1.59 15.94 -13.16
C PHE A 142 2.48 14.89 -12.49
N LEU A 143 3.50 15.35 -11.75
CA LEU A 143 4.52 14.51 -11.11
C LEU A 143 3.92 13.36 -10.27
N PRO A 144 4.50 12.15 -10.35
CA PRO A 144 4.08 11.02 -9.53
C PRO A 144 4.35 11.34 -8.04
N PRO A 145 3.43 10.97 -7.13
CA PRO A 145 3.66 11.20 -5.71
C PRO A 145 4.84 10.34 -5.23
N LYS A 146 5.67 10.89 -4.34
CA LYS A 146 6.85 10.19 -3.77
C LYS A 146 6.42 9.01 -2.89
N TYR A 147 6.11 7.86 -3.50
CA TYR A 147 5.62 6.67 -2.80
C TYR A 147 6.68 6.08 -1.87
N GLU A 148 7.96 6.12 -2.24
CA GLU A 148 9.09 5.67 -1.41
C GLU A 148 9.09 6.37 -0.05
N THR A 149 9.10 7.70 -0.08
CA THR A 149 9.13 8.52 1.13
C THR A 149 7.88 8.31 1.98
N LYS A 150 6.71 8.24 1.33
CA LYS A 150 5.44 7.99 2.03
C LYS A 150 5.42 6.60 2.67
N LEU A 151 5.99 5.59 2.01
CA LEU A 151 6.10 4.23 2.53
C LEU A 151 7.00 4.21 3.77
N PHE A 152 8.20 4.77 3.65
CA PHE A 152 9.13 4.84 4.78
C PHE A 152 8.52 5.57 5.98
N TYR A 153 7.90 6.73 5.75
CA TYR A 153 7.27 7.50 6.81
C TYR A 153 6.16 6.70 7.52
N LYS A 154 5.32 5.97 6.77
CA LYS A 154 4.29 5.11 7.37
C LYS A 154 4.87 3.96 8.18
N ILE A 155 5.94 3.32 7.68
CA ILE A 155 6.64 2.25 8.38
C ILE A 155 7.25 2.79 9.68
N SER A 156 8.06 3.84 9.59
CA SER A 156 8.76 4.44 10.74
C SER A 156 7.77 4.92 11.81
N THR A 157 6.79 5.74 11.47
CA THR A 157 5.80 6.21 12.46
C THR A 157 4.99 5.08 13.09
N THR A 158 4.68 4.02 12.33
CA THR A 158 3.98 2.85 12.88
C THR A 158 4.87 2.04 13.80
N THR A 159 6.17 1.97 13.49
CA THR A 159 7.17 1.33 14.34
C THR A 159 7.34 2.10 15.65
N ASP A 160 7.54 3.41 15.59
CA ASP A 160 7.72 4.27 16.77
C ASP A 160 6.54 4.15 17.74
N ASP A 161 5.32 4.15 17.20
CA ASP A 161 4.13 3.99 18.03
C ASP A 161 4.02 2.57 18.59
N MET A 162 4.35 1.53 17.80
CA MET A 162 4.36 0.15 18.28
C MET A 162 5.35 -0.03 19.44
N ILE A 163 6.55 0.53 19.32
CA ILE A 163 7.59 0.52 20.36
C ILE A 163 7.04 1.12 21.66
N LYS A 164 6.39 2.30 21.59
CA LYS A 164 5.78 2.93 22.77
C LYS A 164 4.74 2.03 23.42
N TRP A 165 3.86 1.43 22.63
CA TRP A 165 2.80 0.56 23.16
C TRP A 165 3.34 -0.73 23.76
N ILE A 166 4.36 -1.34 23.16
CA ILE A 166 5.04 -2.51 23.74
C ILE A 166 5.66 -2.12 25.08
N ARG A 167 6.40 -1.00 25.14
CA ARG A 167 7.01 -0.48 26.38
C ARG A 167 6.01 -0.18 27.49
N LEU A 168 4.82 0.32 27.13
CA LEU A 168 3.75 0.57 28.10
C LEU A 168 3.10 -0.73 28.57
N SER A 169 2.92 -1.70 27.67
CA SER A 169 2.32 -3.00 27.97
C SER A 169 3.22 -3.84 28.88
N THR A 170 4.55 -3.84 28.64
CA THR A 170 5.51 -4.56 29.49
C THR A 170 5.65 -3.97 30.89
N ARG A 171 5.27 -2.70 31.07
CA ARG A 171 5.30 -2.00 32.38
C ARG A 171 3.93 -1.95 33.05
N HIS A 172 2.95 -2.70 32.53
CA HIS A 172 1.60 -2.79 33.08
C HIS A 172 0.90 -1.42 33.23
N ALA A 173 1.26 -0.45 32.39
CA ALA A 173 0.77 0.92 32.45
C ALA A 173 -0.41 1.19 31.51
N THR A 174 -1.06 0.14 31.00
CA THR A 174 -2.12 0.23 29.98
C THR A 174 -3.45 -0.30 30.49
N GLU A 175 -4.53 0.45 30.26
CA GLU A 175 -5.88 -0.09 30.43
C GLU A 175 -6.22 -1.07 29.28
N HIS A 176 -6.66 -2.28 29.63
CA HIS A 176 -6.97 -3.36 28.70
C HIS A 176 -7.91 -2.96 27.53
N GLN A 177 -8.92 -2.11 27.80
CA GLN A 177 -9.86 -1.65 26.77
C GLN A 177 -9.25 -0.66 25.77
N LEU A 178 -8.34 0.21 26.22
CA LEU A 178 -7.63 1.16 25.35
C LEU A 178 -6.71 0.40 24.39
N LEU A 179 -5.96 -0.58 24.93
CA LEU A 179 -5.03 -1.39 24.16
C LEU A 179 -5.72 -2.16 23.01
N LYS A 180 -6.91 -2.74 23.26
CA LYS A 180 -7.70 -3.42 22.22
C LYS A 180 -8.07 -2.51 21.05
N LYS A 181 -8.46 -1.25 21.34
CA LYS A 181 -8.81 -0.28 20.30
C LYS A 181 -7.59 0.10 19.46
N ASP A 182 -6.43 0.26 20.09
CA ASP A 182 -5.19 0.60 19.39
C ASP A 182 -4.63 -0.57 18.57
N ILE A 183 -4.80 -1.82 19.01
CA ILE A 183 -4.49 -3.01 18.21
C ILE A 183 -5.24 -3.01 16.86
N GLU A 184 -6.54 -2.70 16.85
CA GLU A 184 -7.30 -2.60 15.59
C GLU A 184 -6.81 -1.43 14.71
N LYS A 185 -6.48 -0.28 15.31
CA LYS A 185 -5.87 0.84 14.56
C LYS A 185 -4.53 0.44 13.93
N PHE A 186 -3.68 -0.31 14.63
CA PHE A 186 -2.42 -0.79 14.09
C PHE A 186 -2.61 -1.76 12.93
N LYS A 187 -3.58 -2.66 13.04
CA LYS A 187 -3.97 -3.56 11.94
C LYS A 187 -4.38 -2.77 10.68
N GLU A 188 -5.18 -1.72 10.82
CA GLU A 188 -5.51 -0.84 9.70
C GLU A 188 -4.30 -0.11 9.11
N ARG A 189 -3.36 0.35 9.97
CA ARG A 189 -2.12 1.00 9.53
C ARG A 189 -1.26 0.04 8.71
N LEU A 190 -1.16 -1.22 9.10
CA LEU A 190 -0.44 -2.27 8.35
C LEU A 190 -1.04 -2.51 6.97
N ILE A 191 -2.37 -2.59 6.86
CA ILE A 191 -3.06 -2.69 5.54
C ILE A 191 -2.73 -1.49 4.67
N LYS A 192 -2.75 -0.27 5.24
CA LYS A 192 -2.39 0.96 4.52
C LYS A 192 -0.91 0.97 4.10
N ILE A 193 0.00 0.36 4.87
CA ILE A 193 1.41 0.19 4.50
C ILE A 193 1.52 -0.74 3.28
N ASP A 194 0.84 -1.90 3.29
CA ASP A 194 0.85 -2.84 2.17
C ASP A 194 0.33 -2.19 0.87
N GLN A 195 -0.75 -1.41 0.97
CA GLN A 195 -1.28 -0.66 -0.16
C GLN A 195 -0.22 0.30 -0.73
N VAL A 196 0.47 1.06 0.11
CA VAL A 196 1.52 1.99 -0.34
C VAL A 196 2.73 1.23 -0.90
N TYR A 197 3.08 0.07 -0.34
CA TYR A 197 4.14 -0.79 -0.88
C TYR A 197 3.83 -1.28 -2.28
N LEU A 198 2.58 -1.70 -2.56
CA LEU A 198 2.15 -2.09 -3.90
C LEU A 198 2.26 -0.92 -4.88
N MET A 199 1.85 0.28 -4.48
CA MET A 199 1.99 1.49 -5.29
C MET A 199 3.46 1.82 -5.61
N TYR A 200 4.35 1.69 -4.63
CA TYR A 200 5.79 1.87 -4.82
C TYR A 200 6.38 0.78 -5.73
N LYS A 201 5.95 -0.48 -5.58
CA LYS A 201 6.37 -1.62 -6.42
C LYS A 201 5.99 -1.44 -7.89
N GLU A 202 4.79 -0.92 -8.14
CA GLU A 202 4.26 -0.75 -9.50
C GLU A 202 4.76 0.51 -10.22
N GLU A 203 5.26 1.48 -9.47
CA GLU A 203 5.86 2.68 -10.04
C GLU A 203 7.08 2.29 -10.89
N ARG A 204 6.98 2.39 -12.21
CA ARG A 204 8.14 2.32 -13.09
C ARG A 204 8.67 3.75 -13.25
N GLY A 205 9.95 3.97 -12.95
CA GLY A 205 10.59 5.24 -13.26
C GLY A 205 10.52 5.51 -14.76
N TYR A 206 10.45 6.78 -15.16
CA TYR A 206 10.43 7.20 -16.57
C TYR A 206 11.63 6.64 -17.37
N PHE A 207 12.77 6.42 -16.69
CA PHE A 207 13.99 5.88 -17.26
C PHE A 207 14.32 4.48 -16.70
N LYS A 208 14.59 3.53 -17.59
CA LYS A 208 14.91 2.12 -17.32
C LYS A 208 16.20 1.91 -16.47
N ARG A 209 16.97 2.97 -16.24
CA ARG A 209 18.32 2.94 -15.63
C ARG A 209 18.31 2.72 -14.10
N ASN A 210 17.23 3.04 -13.39
CA ASN A 210 17.12 2.89 -11.91
C ASN A 210 16.50 1.56 -11.43
N SER A 211 16.40 0.55 -12.31
CA SER A 211 15.70 -0.72 -12.04
C SER A 211 16.31 -1.53 -10.88
N VAL A 212 17.64 -1.63 -10.81
CA VAL A 212 18.33 -2.52 -9.85
C VAL A 212 18.30 -1.96 -8.43
N SER A 213 18.65 -0.68 -8.25
CA SER A 213 18.58 0.01 -6.95
C SER A 213 17.16 -0.03 -6.38
N LYS A 214 16.15 0.25 -7.21
CA LYS A 214 14.74 0.14 -6.80
C LYS A 214 14.36 -1.28 -6.37
N THR A 215 14.81 -2.31 -7.10
CA THR A 215 14.53 -3.71 -6.74
C THR A 215 15.14 -4.08 -5.39
N ARG A 216 16.38 -3.65 -5.11
CA ARG A 216 17.01 -3.87 -3.80
C ARG A 216 16.26 -3.13 -2.69
N LYS A 217 15.89 -1.87 -2.90
CA LYS A 217 15.04 -1.11 -1.96
C LYS A 217 13.69 -1.81 -1.70
N LEU A 218 13.05 -2.38 -2.72
CA LEU A 218 11.81 -3.16 -2.56
C LEU A 218 11.97 -4.40 -1.67
N VAL A 219 13.15 -5.02 -1.65
CA VAL A 219 13.47 -6.14 -0.75
C VAL A 219 13.62 -5.62 0.68
N VAL A 220 14.39 -4.54 0.88
CA VAL A 220 14.55 -3.92 2.21
C VAL A 220 13.20 -3.48 2.79
N TYR A 221 12.37 -2.76 2.02
CA TYR A 221 11.05 -2.35 2.47
C TYR A 221 10.13 -3.54 2.79
N ARG A 222 10.21 -4.63 2.02
CA ARG A 222 9.45 -5.85 2.36
C ARG A 222 9.87 -6.41 3.71
N GLN A 223 11.17 -6.41 3.99
CA GLN A 223 11.67 -6.88 5.28
C GLN A 223 11.31 -5.91 6.42
N MET A 224 11.35 -4.59 6.20
CA MET A 224 10.85 -3.62 7.17
C MET A 224 9.38 -3.87 7.53
N ILE A 225 8.52 -4.09 6.52
CA ILE A 225 7.10 -4.43 6.76
C ILE A 225 6.98 -5.72 7.58
N SER A 226 7.83 -6.71 7.32
CA SER A 226 7.86 -7.96 8.08
C SER A 226 8.27 -7.71 9.53
N ALA A 227 9.29 -6.89 9.79
CA ALA A 227 9.70 -6.49 11.13
C ALA A 227 8.58 -5.78 11.91
N VAL A 228 7.86 -4.82 11.29
CA VAL A 228 6.71 -4.15 11.93
C VAL A 228 5.57 -5.13 12.22
N ARG A 229 5.35 -6.13 11.36
CA ARG A 229 4.34 -7.17 11.63
C ARG A 229 4.73 -8.04 12.82
N ARG A 230 6.02 -8.32 13.02
CA ARG A 230 6.51 -9.08 14.18
C ARG A 230 6.41 -8.27 15.48
N SER A 231 6.73 -6.98 15.47
CA SER A 231 6.48 -6.13 16.64
C SER A 231 4.98 -6.03 16.96
N PHE A 232 4.11 -5.99 15.94
CA PHE A 232 2.66 -6.06 16.16
C PHE A 232 2.21 -7.40 16.76
N GLU A 233 2.79 -8.52 16.34
CA GLU A 233 2.49 -9.82 16.94
C GLU A 233 2.93 -9.89 18.41
N ILE A 234 4.10 -9.34 18.76
CA ILE A 234 4.52 -9.19 20.16
C ILE A 234 3.46 -8.42 20.95
N LEU A 235 3.03 -7.25 20.46
CA LEU A 235 2.02 -6.44 21.16
C LEU A 235 0.72 -7.22 21.40
N LYS A 236 0.27 -7.98 20.40
CA LYS A 236 -0.90 -8.86 20.55
C LYS A 236 -0.70 -9.97 21.58
N ARG A 237 0.49 -10.56 21.64
CA ARG A 237 0.82 -11.63 22.60
C ARG A 237 0.89 -11.09 24.02
N LEU A 238 1.51 -9.93 24.22
CA LEU A 238 1.53 -9.22 25.49
C LEU A 238 0.12 -8.90 25.97
N HIS A 239 -0.75 -8.39 25.09
CA HIS A 239 -2.14 -8.11 25.46
C HIS A 239 -2.95 -9.39 25.76
N ARG A 240 -2.74 -10.47 24.98
CA ARG A 240 -3.48 -11.72 25.15
C ARG A 240 -3.11 -12.45 26.44
N PHE A 241 -1.82 -12.44 26.78
CA PHE A 241 -1.26 -13.15 27.94
C PHE A 241 -0.90 -12.19 29.08
N GLU A 242 -1.59 -11.06 29.16
CA GLU A 242 -1.32 -10.00 30.13
C GLU A 242 -1.41 -10.55 31.56
N ASN A 243 -2.51 -11.23 31.91
CA ASN A 243 -2.72 -11.77 33.25
C ASN A 243 -1.68 -12.83 33.63
N GLU A 244 -1.32 -13.69 32.69
CA GLU A 244 -0.35 -14.75 32.91
C GLU A 244 1.04 -14.16 33.11
N LEU A 245 1.43 -13.13 32.34
CA LEU A 245 2.71 -12.44 32.51
C LEU A 245 2.85 -11.78 33.89
N HIS A 246 1.75 -11.30 34.49
CA HIS A 246 1.76 -10.75 35.86
C HIS A 246 2.02 -11.81 36.94
N GLN A 247 1.66 -13.07 36.68
CA GLN A 247 1.79 -14.16 37.64
C GLN A 247 3.19 -14.79 37.65
N VAL A 248 4.04 -14.40 36.70
CA VAL A 248 5.38 -14.95 36.51
C VAL A 248 6.36 -14.28 37.48
N PRO A 249 7.43 -14.97 37.96
CA PRO A 249 8.43 -14.38 38.84
C PRO A 249 9.01 -13.06 38.31
N GLU A 250 9.26 -12.10 39.21
CA GLU A 250 9.75 -10.75 38.88
C GLU A 250 11.04 -10.79 38.03
N ALA A 251 11.94 -11.75 38.29
CA ALA A 251 13.16 -11.95 37.51
C ALA A 251 12.88 -12.21 36.02
N LEU A 252 11.85 -13.01 35.71
CA LEU A 252 11.44 -13.29 34.33
C LEU A 252 10.71 -12.10 33.69
N GLN A 253 9.91 -11.36 34.46
CA GLN A 253 9.27 -10.14 33.97
C GLN A 253 10.32 -9.09 33.55
N MET A 254 11.34 -8.88 34.40
CA MET A 254 12.48 -8.00 34.09
C MET A 254 13.23 -8.46 32.84
N LEU A 255 13.52 -9.76 32.71
CA LEU A 255 14.18 -10.31 31.52
C LEU A 255 13.38 -10.04 30.23
N VAL A 256 12.07 -10.30 30.24
CA VAL A 256 11.19 -10.01 29.08
C VAL A 256 11.21 -8.52 28.75
N GLN A 257 11.13 -7.67 29.78
CA GLN A 257 11.16 -6.22 29.59
C GLN A 257 12.48 -5.74 28.99
N GLU A 258 13.61 -6.15 29.55
CA GLU A 258 14.95 -5.76 29.07
C GLU A 258 15.19 -6.22 27.63
N GLN A 259 14.84 -7.47 27.33
CA GLN A 259 15.02 -8.01 25.98
C GLN A 259 14.12 -7.31 24.97
N LEU A 260 12.86 -7.03 25.31
CA LEU A 260 11.98 -6.25 24.43
C LEU A 260 12.47 -4.81 24.27
N ASP A 261 12.91 -4.15 25.33
CA ASP A 261 13.47 -2.79 25.28
C ASP A 261 14.70 -2.73 24.36
N CYS A 262 15.55 -3.75 24.41
CA CYS A 262 16.69 -3.89 23.52
C CYS A 262 16.27 -4.11 22.06
N LEU A 263 15.39 -5.08 21.78
CA LEU A 263 14.89 -5.35 20.42
C LEU A 263 14.17 -4.14 19.80
N MET A 264 13.41 -3.38 20.60
CA MET A 264 12.78 -2.14 20.15
C MET A 264 13.81 -1.07 19.79
N SER A 265 14.83 -0.89 20.63
CA SER A 265 15.92 0.07 20.37
C SER A 265 16.71 -0.32 19.12
N TYR A 266 16.93 -1.61 18.92
CA TYR A 266 17.60 -2.13 17.72
C TYR A 266 16.79 -1.84 16.45
N HIS A 267 15.47 -2.06 16.46
CA HIS A 267 14.63 -1.74 15.30
C HIS A 267 14.65 -0.24 14.96
N GLU A 268 14.58 0.64 15.96
CA GLU A 268 14.68 2.09 15.75
C GLU A 268 16.03 2.48 15.10
N GLN A 269 17.13 1.92 15.61
CA GLN A 269 18.47 2.12 15.04
C GLN A 269 18.57 1.66 13.58
N LEU A 270 17.98 0.52 13.22
CA LEU A 270 17.96 0.03 11.83
C LEU A 270 17.24 0.99 10.90
N LEU A 271 16.09 1.54 11.33
CA LEU A 271 15.36 2.54 10.53
C LEU A 271 16.16 3.83 10.37
N LEU A 272 16.85 4.29 11.42
CA LEU A 272 17.71 5.48 11.37
C LEU A 272 18.95 5.26 10.48
N ARG A 273 19.56 4.06 10.54
CA ARG A 273 20.69 3.67 9.70
C ARG A 273 20.28 3.60 8.23
N PHE A 274 19.09 3.09 7.92
CA PHE A 274 18.57 3.08 6.55
C PHE A 274 18.47 4.49 5.95
N VAL A 275 18.03 5.48 6.74
CA VAL A 275 17.96 6.90 6.33
C VAL A 275 19.34 7.58 6.36
N ARG A 276 20.40 6.89 6.80
CA ARG A 276 21.75 7.43 7.02
C ARG A 276 21.80 8.60 8.02
N LYS A 277 20.86 8.67 8.96
CA LYS A 277 20.95 9.64 10.09
C LYS A 277 21.99 9.24 11.12
N ILE A 278 22.49 8.01 11.05
CA ILE A 278 23.57 7.45 11.87
C ILE A 278 24.61 6.91 10.88
N LYS A 279 25.90 7.22 11.07
CA LYS A 279 27.00 6.62 10.29
C LYS A 279 27.00 5.11 10.53
N SER A 280 27.40 4.29 9.54
CA SER A 280 27.75 2.90 9.83
C SER A 280 28.93 2.94 10.81
N THR A 281 28.69 2.64 12.08
CA THR A 281 29.77 2.36 13.01
C THR A 281 30.57 1.20 12.40
N ASN A 282 31.90 1.31 12.49
CA ASN A 282 32.85 0.42 11.83
C ASN A 282 32.48 -1.05 12.00
N GLU A 283 32.88 -1.90 11.05
CA GLU A 283 32.60 -3.34 11.01
C GLU A 283 33.00 -4.10 12.30
N ASP A 284 33.84 -3.51 13.16
CA ASP A 284 34.21 -4.03 14.49
C ASP A 284 33.27 -3.65 15.65
N ASP A 285 32.41 -2.62 15.51
CA ASP A 285 31.39 -2.25 16.52
C ASP A 285 30.02 -2.89 16.23
N GLN A 286 29.90 -3.64 15.13
CA GLN A 286 28.63 -4.20 14.62
C GLN A 286 28.05 -5.34 15.47
N ILE A 287 28.68 -5.73 16.57
CA ILE A 287 28.24 -6.86 17.41
C ILE A 287 28.42 -6.54 18.90
N ASN A 288 28.05 -5.34 19.33
CA ASN A 288 27.64 -5.14 20.72
C ASN A 288 26.14 -4.85 20.73
N HIS A 289 25.36 -5.79 20.18
CA HIS A 289 23.95 -5.89 20.54
C HIS A 289 23.90 -5.95 22.06
N THR A 290 23.36 -4.92 22.69
CA THR A 290 23.16 -4.89 24.15
C THR A 290 22.06 -5.87 24.60
N CYS A 291 21.60 -6.70 23.67
CA CYS A 291 20.59 -7.72 23.89
C CYS A 291 21.31 -8.99 24.29
N LEU A 292 20.70 -9.76 25.18
CA LEU A 292 21.21 -11.08 25.53
C LEU A 292 21.22 -11.96 24.29
N ASP A 293 22.23 -12.85 24.19
CA ASP A 293 22.33 -13.80 23.09
C ASP A 293 21.10 -14.72 23.07
N HIS A 294 20.65 -15.07 21.87
CA HIS A 294 19.49 -15.94 21.64
C HIS A 294 19.52 -17.21 22.49
N LYS A 295 20.70 -17.84 22.63
CA LYS A 295 20.86 -19.07 23.44
C LYS A 295 20.74 -18.75 24.92
N GLU A 296 21.35 -17.67 25.37
CA GLU A 296 21.31 -17.23 26.77
C GLU A 296 19.89 -16.89 27.22
N VAL A 297 19.13 -16.14 26.41
CA VAL A 297 17.71 -15.85 26.67
C VAL A 297 16.91 -17.14 26.77
N THR A 298 17.09 -18.05 25.81
CA THR A 298 16.38 -19.33 25.77
C THR A 298 16.72 -20.20 26.99
N ASP A 299 17.99 -20.29 27.37
CA ASP A 299 18.44 -21.08 28.51
C ASP A 299 17.88 -20.54 29.82
N ILE A 300 17.88 -19.21 30.01
CA ILE A 300 17.28 -18.58 31.19
C ILE A 300 15.77 -18.82 31.22
N PHE A 301 15.08 -18.63 30.09
CA PHE A 301 13.63 -18.85 29.99
C PHE A 301 13.27 -20.31 30.29
N MET A 302 13.97 -21.27 29.70
CA MET A 302 13.70 -22.70 29.90
C MET A 302 14.01 -23.13 31.33
N LYS A 303 15.06 -22.58 31.94
CA LYS A 303 15.39 -22.82 33.35
C LYS A 303 14.27 -22.35 34.27
N GLU A 304 13.72 -21.16 34.04
CA GLU A 304 12.64 -20.63 34.87
C GLU A 304 11.30 -21.32 34.61
N VAL A 305 10.94 -21.60 33.34
CA VAL A 305 9.74 -22.38 33.00
C VAL A 305 9.77 -23.79 33.61
N ASN A 306 10.95 -24.43 33.65
CA ASN A 306 11.09 -25.75 34.28
C ASN A 306 10.93 -25.70 35.80
N LYS A 307 11.40 -24.64 36.47
CA LYS A 307 11.16 -24.46 37.91
C LYS A 307 9.67 -24.32 38.23
N THR A 308 8.93 -23.56 37.43
CA THR A 308 7.48 -23.36 37.62
C THR A 308 6.67 -24.62 37.28
N ARG A 309 7.21 -25.54 36.46
CA ARG A 309 6.57 -26.82 36.13
C ARG A 309 6.52 -27.81 37.31
N ASP A 310 7.45 -27.70 38.25
CA ASP A 310 7.50 -28.57 39.43
C ASP A 310 6.49 -28.15 40.52
N GLU A 311 5.90 -26.95 40.41
CA GLU A 311 4.94 -26.37 41.36
C GLU A 311 3.48 -26.44 40.87
N GLU A 312 2.98 -27.61 40.44
CA GLU A 312 1.56 -28.00 40.15
C GLU A 312 0.58 -27.02 39.40
N GLU A 313 0.93 -25.78 39.06
CA GLU A 313 0.08 -24.79 38.38
C GLU A 313 0.54 -24.57 36.92
N ASN A 314 -0.33 -25.01 36.03
CA ASN A 314 -0.08 -25.30 34.62
C ASN A 314 -0.09 -24.06 33.69
N ASN A 315 0.78 -23.06 33.90
CA ASN A 315 0.80 -21.83 33.09
C ASN A 315 2.11 -21.51 32.32
N GLY A 316 3.17 -22.30 32.47
CA GLY A 316 4.48 -22.06 31.82
C GLY A 316 4.46 -22.08 30.28
N TYR A 317 3.47 -22.70 29.63
CA TYR A 317 3.38 -22.76 28.18
C TYR A 317 2.99 -21.41 27.53
N HIS A 318 2.30 -20.53 28.25
CA HIS A 318 1.93 -19.22 27.73
C HIS A 318 3.13 -18.29 27.56
N LEU A 319 4.12 -18.44 28.45
CA LEU A 319 5.43 -17.78 28.36
C LEU A 319 6.21 -18.18 27.10
N LEU A 320 6.12 -19.45 26.68
CA LEU A 320 6.78 -19.91 25.45
C LEU A 320 6.24 -19.21 24.20
N HIS A 321 4.97 -18.79 24.20
CA HIS A 321 4.43 -18.00 23.09
C HIS A 321 5.03 -16.59 23.02
N VAL A 322 5.32 -15.97 24.17
CA VAL A 322 5.96 -14.65 24.23
C VAL A 322 7.42 -14.77 23.82
N LEU A 323 8.14 -15.77 24.35
CA LEU A 323 9.52 -16.07 23.95
C LEU A 323 9.62 -16.30 22.45
N SER A 324 8.80 -17.21 21.89
CA SER A 324 8.80 -17.50 20.45
C SER A 324 8.57 -16.23 19.61
N ALA A 325 7.66 -15.35 20.02
CA ALA A 325 7.43 -14.10 19.31
C ALA A 325 8.63 -13.13 19.38
N MET A 326 9.34 -13.11 20.50
CA MET A 326 10.57 -12.30 20.68
C MET A 326 11.70 -12.81 19.81
N LEU A 327 11.92 -14.13 19.78
CA LEU A 327 12.97 -14.75 18.97
C LEU A 327 12.69 -14.57 17.46
N GLU A 328 11.45 -14.79 17.02
CA GLU A 328 11.05 -14.52 15.63
C GLU A 328 11.29 -13.05 15.26
N TYR A 329 10.98 -12.11 16.17
CA TYR A 329 11.19 -10.70 15.91
C TYR A 329 12.67 -10.36 15.75
N GLU A 330 13.53 -10.88 16.63
CA GLU A 330 14.99 -10.74 16.55
C GLU A 330 15.53 -11.23 15.21
N GLU A 331 15.17 -12.44 14.77
CA GLU A 331 15.59 -13.00 13.48
C GLU A 331 15.22 -12.07 12.31
N HIS A 332 14.02 -11.50 12.35
CA HIS A 332 13.57 -10.54 11.34
C HIS A 332 14.36 -9.23 11.35
N LEU A 333 14.81 -8.75 12.52
CA LEU A 333 15.67 -7.57 12.65
C LEU A 333 17.09 -7.84 12.16
N VAL A 334 17.69 -8.98 12.51
CA VAL A 334 19.03 -9.39 12.02
C VAL A 334 19.02 -9.53 10.49
N HIS A 335 17.96 -10.11 9.94
CA HIS A 335 17.84 -10.19 8.48
C HIS A 335 17.66 -8.80 7.84
N LEU A 336 16.88 -7.91 8.46
CA LEU A 336 16.73 -6.53 8.01
C LEU A 336 18.08 -5.80 8.00
N ASP A 337 18.87 -5.99 9.05
CA ASP A 337 20.20 -5.40 9.19
C ASP A 337 21.14 -5.81 8.04
N THR A 338 21.19 -7.11 7.77
CA THR A 338 21.98 -7.69 6.66
C THR A 338 21.58 -7.06 5.32
N LEU A 339 20.27 -6.90 5.08
CA LEU A 339 19.76 -6.27 3.86
C LEU A 339 20.09 -4.78 3.77
N ILE A 340 20.06 -4.05 4.88
CA ILE A 340 20.46 -2.63 4.94
C ILE A 340 21.97 -2.49 4.64
N ALA A 341 22.81 -3.31 5.26
CA ALA A 341 24.26 -3.32 5.00
C ALA A 341 24.57 -3.64 3.52
N SER A 342 23.88 -4.64 2.96
CA SER A 342 23.99 -4.99 1.54
C SER A 342 23.52 -3.87 0.60
N LEU A 343 22.52 -3.07 0.98
CA LEU A 343 22.11 -1.92 0.18
C LEU A 343 23.13 -0.77 0.23
N GLN A 344 23.72 -0.53 1.40
CA GLN A 344 24.65 0.57 1.64
C GLN A 344 26.01 0.36 0.95
N SER A 345 26.53 -0.87 0.96
CA SER A 345 27.82 -1.23 0.34
C SER A 345 27.87 -1.12 -1.18
N TYR A 346 26.73 -1.27 -1.89
CA TYR A 346 26.71 -1.34 -3.35
C TYR A 346 26.20 -0.07 -4.06
N HIS A 347 25.56 0.87 -3.35
CA HIS A 347 24.87 2.01 -3.98
C HIS A 347 25.03 3.31 -3.19
N GLU A 348 26.26 3.81 -3.01
CA GLU A 348 26.46 5.01 -2.21
C GLU A 348 25.73 6.26 -2.73
N GLU A 349 25.67 6.44 -4.05
CA GLU A 349 25.18 7.67 -4.72
C GLU A 349 23.64 7.73 -4.95
N ASP A 350 22.93 6.59 -5.06
CA ASP A 350 21.49 6.52 -5.37
C ASP A 350 20.57 6.33 -4.13
N ASN A 351 21.16 6.32 -2.94
CA ASN A 351 20.50 5.93 -1.69
C ASN A 351 19.74 7.09 -0.97
N HIS A 352 19.50 8.21 -1.66
CA HIS A 352 18.77 9.33 -1.07
C HIS A 352 17.26 9.06 -1.00
N VAL A 353 16.79 8.55 0.15
CA VAL A 353 15.39 8.74 0.52
C VAL A 353 15.24 10.21 0.90
N SER A 354 14.76 11.04 -0.03
CA SER A 354 14.42 12.43 0.26
C SER A 354 13.18 12.43 1.17
N LEU A 355 13.42 12.42 2.47
CA LEU A 355 12.39 12.73 3.47
C LEU A 355 11.96 14.18 3.26
N PRO A 356 10.66 14.52 3.25
CA PRO A 356 10.28 15.89 3.50
C PRO A 356 10.88 16.26 4.86
N GLU A 357 11.41 17.48 4.97
CA GLU A 357 11.62 18.08 6.28
C GLU A 357 10.33 17.87 7.09
N ARG A 358 10.49 17.56 8.39
CA ARG A 358 9.34 17.47 9.29
C ARG A 358 8.58 18.79 9.16
N ASP A 359 7.49 18.80 8.41
CA ASP A 359 6.43 19.78 8.59
C ASP A 359 5.93 19.50 10.00
N PHE A 360 6.53 20.17 10.98
CA PHE A 360 5.86 20.46 12.23
C PHE A 360 4.66 21.32 11.85
N GLU A 361 3.51 20.68 11.58
CA GLU A 361 2.13 21.22 11.70
C GLU A 361 1.04 20.18 11.32
#